data_AF-A0A948NBP0-F1
#
_entry.id   AF-A0A948NBP0-F1
#
_cell.length_a   1.000
_cell.length_b   1.000
_cell.length_c   1.000
_cell.angle_alpha   90.00
_cell.angle_beta   90.00
_cell.angle_gamma   90.00
#
_symmetry.space_group_name_H-M   'P 1'
#
loop_
_entity.id
_entity.type
_entity.pdbx_description
1 polymer ?
#
loop_
_entity_poly.entity_id
_entity_poly.type
_entity_poly.pdbx_seq_one_letter_code
_entity_poly.pdbx_strand_id
1 'polypeptide(L)' 'MRYHYSPLGNLIAVHARDGQRARQYSYDSAHRMVAHRVRSGPQHSYRYEDDRPGARVVEHHNEEGLSYTFTYQDAL' A
#
# COMPACT_ATOMS: atom_id res chain seq x y z
N MET A 1 -7.79 7.79 17.88
CA MET A 1 -7.38 7.07 16.66
C MET A 1 -7.74 5.62 16.87
N ARG A 2 -8.31 4.94 15.86
CA ARG A 2 -8.61 3.51 15.90
C ARG A 2 -7.99 2.81 14.70
N TYR A 3 -7.48 1.62 14.91
CA TYR A 3 -6.81 0.80 13.90
C TYR A 3 -7.64 -0.46 13.68
N HIS A 4 -7.86 -0.81 12.42
CA HIS A 4 -8.63 -1.99 12.03
C HIS A 4 -7.73 -2.93 11.25
N TYR A 5 -7.72 -4.18 11.67
CA TYR A 5 -6.91 -5.22 11.08
C TYR A 5 -7.79 -6.27 10.42
N SER A 6 -7.32 -6.87 9.33
CA SER A 6 -7.93 -8.08 8.78
C SER A 6 -7.72 -9.27 9.73
N PRO A 7 -8.42 -10.40 9.54
CA PRO A 7 -8.15 -11.64 10.29
C PRO A 7 -6.71 -12.15 10.16
N LEU A 8 -6.04 -11.81 9.05
CA LEU A 8 -4.63 -12.13 8.80
C LEU A 8 -3.67 -11.12 9.47
N GLY A 9 -4.18 -10.14 10.20
CA GLY A 9 -3.35 -9.15 10.92
C GLY A 9 -2.86 -7.97 10.08
N ASN A 10 -3.33 -7.81 8.84
CA ASN A 10 -2.96 -6.66 8.01
C ASN A 10 -3.74 -5.42 8.44
N LEU A 11 -3.08 -4.26 8.60
CA LEU A 11 -3.75 -2.99 8.91
C LEU A 11 -4.56 -2.51 7.72
N ILE A 12 -5.89 -2.65 7.73
CA ILE A 12 -6.75 -2.31 6.59
C ILE A 12 -7.33 -0.90 6.66
N ALA A 13 -7.48 -0.32 7.86
CA ALA A 13 -7.98 1.05 7.99
C ALA A 13 -7.50 1.74 9.29
N VAL A 14 -7.31 3.05 9.19
CA VAL A 14 -7.10 3.95 10.33
C VAL A 14 -8.24 4.96 10.36
N HIS A 15 -8.92 5.07 11.51
CA HIS A 15 -9.95 6.07 11.75
C HIS A 15 -9.43 7.17 12.70
N ALA A 16 -9.72 8.41 12.32
CA ALA A 16 -9.46 9.62 13.09
C ALA A 16 -10.24 9.65 14.42
N ARG A 17 -9.94 10.63 15.28
CA ARG A 17 -10.64 10.76 16.59
C ARG A 17 -12.14 11.03 16.42
N ASP A 18 -12.51 11.75 15.38
CA ASP A 18 -13.88 12.04 14.94
C ASP A 18 -14.58 10.85 14.25
N GLY A 19 -13.88 9.72 14.10
CA GLY A 19 -14.38 8.51 13.46
C GLY A 19 -14.26 8.49 11.94
N GLN A 20 -13.83 9.57 11.29
CA GLN A 20 -13.62 9.59 9.84
C GLN A 20 -12.45 8.69 9.44
N ARG A 21 -12.55 8.03 8.27
CA ARG A 21 -11.47 7.18 7.78
C ARG A 21 -10.31 8.05 7.30
N ALA A 22 -9.19 7.97 8.01
CA ALA A 22 -7.99 8.72 7.72
C ALA A 22 -7.13 8.04 6.65
N ARG A 23 -7.03 6.71 6.69
CA ARG A 23 -6.28 5.90 5.72
C ARG A 23 -6.91 4.53 5.50
N GLN A 24 -6.74 3.99 4.29
CA GLN A 24 -7.10 2.61 3.92
C GLN A 24 -5.93 1.95 3.22
N TYR A 25 -5.80 0.63 3.38
CA TYR A 25 -4.73 -0.17 2.81
C TYR A 25 -5.26 -1.50 2.27
N SER A 26 -4.64 -2.01 1.22
CA SER A 26 -4.90 -3.33 0.64
C SER A 26 -3.61 -4.13 0.54
N TYR A 27 -3.70 -5.45 0.63
CA TYR A 27 -2.56 -6.35 0.70
C TYR A 27 -2.74 -7.55 -0.22
N ASP A 28 -1.64 -8.13 -0.68
CA ASP A 28 -1.63 -9.44 -1.33
C ASP A 28 -1.59 -10.59 -0.29
N SER A 29 -1.57 -11.84 -0.78
CA SER A 29 -1.49 -13.05 0.06
C SER A 29 -0.15 -13.19 0.80
N ALA A 30 0.89 -12.48 0.38
CA ALA A 30 2.21 -12.46 1.01
C ALA A 30 2.33 -11.34 2.07
N HIS A 31 1.21 -10.72 2.48
CA HIS A 31 1.17 -9.61 3.44
C HIS A 31 1.91 -8.35 2.99
N ARG A 32 2.06 -8.14 1.67
CA ARG A 32 2.67 -6.93 1.11
C ARG A 32 1.59 -5.91 0.76
N MET A 33 1.81 -4.65 1.07
CA MET A 33 0.85 -3.58 0.77
C MET A 33 0.84 -3.30 -0.73
N VAL A 34 -0.28 -3.57 -1.40
CA VAL A 34 -0.44 -3.35 -2.86
C VAL A 34 -1.16 -2.05 -3.17
N ALA A 35 -1.86 -1.46 -2.20
CA ALA A 35 -2.46 -0.14 -2.38
C ALA A 35 -2.66 0.59 -1.05
N HIS A 36 -2.73 1.92 -1.12
CA HIS A 36 -3.21 2.75 -0.03
C HIS A 36 -3.97 3.97 -0.51
N ARG A 37 -4.84 4.51 0.35
CA ARG A 37 -5.53 5.79 0.14
C ARG A 37 -5.51 6.62 1.42
N VAL A 38 -5.25 7.93 1.30
CA VAL A 38 -5.35 8.88 2.41
C VAL A 38 -6.64 9.69 2.25
N ARG A 39 -7.54 9.61 3.25
CA ARG A 39 -8.88 10.21 3.23
C ARG A 39 -9.57 9.96 1.87
N SER A 40 -10.00 11.03 1.20
CA SER A 40 -10.63 11.03 -0.13
C SER A 40 -9.65 11.32 -1.28
N GLY A 41 -8.34 11.33 -1.02
CA GLY A 41 -7.33 11.47 -2.07
C GLY A 41 -7.29 10.26 -3.01
N PRO A 42 -6.45 10.29 -4.07
CA PRO A 42 -6.33 9.18 -5.00
C PRO A 42 -5.82 7.92 -4.31
N GLN A 43 -6.25 6.76 -4.80
CA GLN A 43 -5.58 5.51 -4.45
C GLN A 43 -4.21 5.45 -5.13
N HIS A 44 -3.20 5.10 -4.35
CA HIS A 44 -1.87 4.75 -4.82
C HIS A 44 -1.72 3.23 -4.82
N SER A 45 -1.22 2.66 -5.91
CA SER A 45 -1.06 1.21 -6.11
C SER A 45 0.41 0.86 -6.39
N TYR A 46 0.84 -0.32 -5.95
CA TYR A 46 2.23 -0.79 -6.05
C TYR A 46 2.31 -2.16 -6.69
N ARG A 47 3.26 -2.35 -7.59
CA ARG A 47 3.62 -3.67 -8.15
C ARG A 47 4.99 -4.08 -7.67
N TYR A 48 5.11 -5.33 -7.22
CA TYR A 48 6.37 -5.93 -6.81
C TYR A 48 7.08 -6.61 -7.99
N GLU A 49 8.41 -6.75 -7.89
CA GLU A 49 9.24 -7.36 -8.95
C GLU A 49 8.88 -8.83 -9.20
N ASP A 50 8.52 -9.56 -8.14
CA ASP A 50 8.13 -10.97 -8.12
C ASP A 50 7.37 -11.28 -6.81
N ASP A 51 7.17 -12.56 -6.47
CA ASP A 51 6.45 -13.00 -5.26
C ASP A 51 7.35 -13.48 -4.11
N ARG A 52 8.69 -13.38 -4.23
CA ARG A 52 9.56 -13.81 -3.12
C ARG A 52 9.46 -12.84 -1.95
N PRO A 53 9.68 -13.34 -0.72
CA PRO A 53 9.91 -12.48 0.43
C PRO A 53 11.03 -11.47 0.15
N GLY A 54 10.79 -10.20 0.44
CA GLY A 54 11.76 -9.13 0.21
C GLY A 54 11.78 -8.56 -1.22
N ALA A 55 10.86 -8.98 -2.09
CA ALA A 55 10.66 -8.36 -3.40
C ALA A 55 10.55 -6.83 -3.29
N ARG A 56 11.22 -6.11 -4.20
CA ARG A 56 11.16 -4.64 -4.29
C ARG A 56 9.95 -4.18 -5.10
N VAL A 57 9.46 -2.97 -4.83
CA VAL A 57 8.40 -2.33 -5.62
C VAL A 57 9.00 -1.80 -6.92
N VAL A 58 8.50 -2.22 -8.07
CA VAL A 58 9.01 -1.79 -9.38
C VAL A 58 8.07 -0.84 -10.09
N GLU A 59 6.82 -0.71 -9.65
CA GLU A 59 5.90 0.30 -10.17
C GLU A 59 5.08 0.96 -9.06
N HIS A 60 4.81 2.25 -9.23
CA HIS A 60 3.89 3.03 -8.41
C HIS A 60 2.97 3.85 -9.32
N HIS A 61 1.67 3.64 -9.15
CA HIS A 61 0.64 4.35 -9.91
C HIS A 61 -0.35 5.05 -8.97
N ASN A 62 -1.10 6.04 -9.46
CA ASN A 62 -2.31 6.51 -8.78
C ASN A 62 -3.46 6.81 -9.74
N GLU A 63 -4.65 7.03 -9.19
CA GLU A 63 -5.88 7.32 -9.96
C GLU A 63 -5.85 8.65 -10.74
N GLU A 64 -4.89 9.52 -10.44
CA GLU A 64 -4.72 10.84 -11.08
C GLU A 64 -3.63 10.83 -12.16
N GLY A 65 -3.15 9.64 -12.56
CA GLY A 65 -2.20 9.48 -13.65
C GLY A 65 -0.73 9.56 -13.25
N LEU A 66 -0.42 9.58 -11.95
CA LEU A 66 0.95 9.33 -11.48
C LEU A 66 1.36 7.93 -11.94
N SER A 67 2.56 7.83 -12.52
CA SER A 67 3.13 6.55 -12.96
C SER A 67 4.66 6.63 -12.87
N TYR A 68 5.23 5.80 -12.00
CA TYR A 68 6.67 5.63 -11.85
C TYR A 68 7.06 4.16 -12.02
N THR A 69 8.20 3.95 -12.66
CA THR A 69 8.90 2.66 -12.71
C THR A 69 10.24 2.79 -12.00
N PHE A 70 10.56 1.82 -11.15
CA PHE A 70 11.82 1.79 -10.41
C PHE A 70 12.72 0.69 -10.96
N THR A 71 14.01 1.02 -11.06
CA THR A 71 15.08 0.03 -11.23
C THR A 71 16.02 0.15 -10.04
N TYR A 72 16.54 -0.98 -9.61
CA TYR A 72 17.42 -1.06 -8.47
C TYR A 72 18.76 -1.61 -8.92
N GLN A 73 19.82 -1.01 -8.42
CA GLN A 73 21.17 -1.54 -8.50
C GLN A 73 21.44 -2.29 -7.20
N ASP A 74 22.02 -3.47 -7.32
CA ASP A 74 22.48 -4.19 -6.14
C ASP A 74 23.66 -3.43 -5.52
N ALA A 75 23.73 -3.42 -4.20
CA ALA A 75 24.86 -2.83 -3.50
C ALA A 75 26.12 -3.65 -3.83
N LEU A 76 27.18 -2.95 -4.24
CA LEU A 76 28.52 -3.52 -4.45
C LEU A 76 29.11 -4.07 -3.14
#